data_AF-A0A7J4TTN6-F1
#
_entry.id   AF-A0A7J4TTN6-F1
#
_cell.length_a   1.000
_cell.length_b   1.000
_cell.length_c   1.000
_cell.angle_alpha   90.00
_cell.angle_beta   90.00
_cell.angle_gamma   90.00
#
_symmetry.space_group_name_H-M   'P 1'
#
loop_
_entity.id
_entity.type
_entity.pdbx_description
1 polymer ?
#
loop_
_entity_poly.entity_id
_entity_poly.type
_entity_poly.pdbx_seq_one_letter_code
_entity_poly.pdbx_strand_id
1 'polypeptide(L)'
;MFLSKNFNAVGQIWGFSKLKMMVHILIPEAAPYIAAGLRLAISISIIVVILSEMFAGTTFGIGQRILYFQLLYDIPEMYAMILLAGLLGYTLNTLYLALEHRFIHWSGK
;
A
#
# COMPACT_ATOMS: atom_id res chain seq x y z
N MET A 1 26.81 -1.93 -16.98
CA MET A 1 27.23 -0.75 -16.20
C MET A 1 27.66 0.46 -17.07
N PHE A 2 27.21 0.56 -18.33
CA PHE A 2 27.63 1.62 -19.27
C PHE A 2 26.48 2.52 -19.81
N LEU A 3 25.24 2.34 -19.35
CA LEU A 3 24.07 3.00 -19.96
C LEU A 3 23.50 4.20 -19.19
N SER A 4 23.96 4.51 -17.96
CA SER A 4 23.30 5.55 -17.14
C SER A 4 23.83 6.98 -17.33
N LYS A 5 24.95 7.19 -18.06
CA LYS A 5 25.57 8.52 -18.19
C LYS A 5 24.98 9.39 -19.32
N ASN A 6 24.17 8.84 -20.22
CA ASN A 6 23.77 9.54 -21.45
C ASN A 6 22.37 10.16 -21.44
N PHE A 7 21.53 9.93 -20.41
CA PHE A 7 20.19 10.55 -20.36
C PHE A 7 20.23 12.08 -20.22
N ASN A 8 21.25 12.61 -19.54
CA ASN A 8 21.43 14.07 -19.41
C ASN A 8 21.81 14.74 -20.74
N ALA A 9 22.46 14.03 -21.66
CA ALA A 9 22.91 14.58 -22.94
C ALA A 9 21.73 14.72 -23.94
N VAL A 10 20.77 13.81 -23.90
CA VAL A 10 19.59 13.86 -24.80
C VAL A 10 18.57 14.91 -24.33
N GLY A 11 18.44 15.12 -23.01
CA GLY A 11 17.54 16.13 -22.44
C GLY A 11 17.95 17.58 -22.71
N GLN A 12 19.24 17.86 -22.91
CA GLN A 12 19.73 19.21 -23.25
C GLN A 12 19.42 19.61 -24.70
N ILE A 13 19.24 18.65 -25.61
CA ILE A 13 18.93 18.92 -27.02
C ILE A 13 17.46 19.34 -27.20
N TRP A 14 16.58 18.94 -26.27
CA TRP A 14 15.12 19.19 -26.36
C TRP A 14 14.61 20.38 -25.53
N GLY A 15 15.45 21.06 -24.74
CA GLY A 15 15.04 22.28 -24.03
C GLY A 15 13.90 22.10 -23.00
N PHE A 16 13.63 20.87 -22.55
CA PHE A 16 12.61 20.59 -21.55
C PHE A 16 13.23 20.46 -20.15
N SER A 17 12.72 21.26 -19.20
CA SER A 17 13.08 21.21 -17.77
C SER A 17 13.13 19.77 -17.25
N LYS A 18 14.20 19.42 -16.51
CA LYS A 18 14.42 18.07 -15.92
C LYS A 18 13.19 17.53 -15.17
N LEU A 19 12.38 18.41 -14.58
CA LEU A 19 11.13 18.06 -13.91
C LEU A 19 10.06 17.54 -14.88
N LYS A 20 9.92 18.12 -16.08
CA LYS A 20 8.97 17.63 -17.09
C LYS A 20 9.40 16.25 -17.61
N MET A 21 10.70 16.01 -17.81
CA MET A 21 11.20 14.71 -18.27
C MET A 21 11.01 13.60 -17.21
N MET A 22 11.27 13.90 -15.92
CA MET A 22 11.00 12.97 -14.82
C MET A 22 9.51 12.61 -14.72
N VAL A 23 8.62 13.60 -14.79
CA VAL A 23 7.18 13.38 -14.60
C VAL A 23 6.51 12.72 -15.81
N HIS A 24 6.97 13.00 -17.04
CA HIS A 24 6.33 12.45 -18.25
C HIS A 24 6.91 11.11 -18.73
N ILE A 25 8.16 10.77 -18.39
CA ILE A 25 8.82 9.56 -18.92
C ILE A 25 9.07 8.56 -17.78
N LEU A 26 9.67 9.00 -16.67
CA LEU A 26 10.04 8.10 -15.57
C LEU A 26 8.86 7.68 -14.69
N ILE A 27 7.88 8.57 -14.42
CA ILE A 27 6.69 8.22 -13.61
C ILE A 27 5.83 7.12 -14.26
N PRO A 28 5.45 7.18 -15.55
CA PRO A 28 4.66 6.11 -16.15
C PRO A 28 5.42 4.78 -16.22
N GLU A 29 6.74 4.80 -16.41
CA GLU A 29 7.57 3.59 -16.42
C GLU A 29 7.76 2.99 -15.00
N ALA A 30 7.84 3.85 -13.98
CA ALA A 30 7.94 3.43 -12.58
C ALA A 30 6.58 3.08 -11.94
N ALA A 31 5.46 3.51 -12.52
CA ALA A 31 4.11 3.28 -12.01
C ALA A 31 3.81 1.80 -11.66
N PRO A 32 4.09 0.80 -12.53
CA PRO A 32 3.87 -0.61 -12.18
C PRO A 32 4.74 -1.08 -11.01
N TYR A 33 5.98 -0.58 -10.89
CA TYR A 33 6.86 -0.91 -9.76
C TYR A 33 6.38 -0.29 -8.45
N ILE A 34 5.91 0.96 -8.49
CA ILE A 34 5.32 1.64 -7.33
C ILE A 34 4.03 0.95 -6.90
N ALA A 35 3.19 0.53 -7.84
CA ALA A 35 1.96 -0.21 -7.54
C ALA A 35 2.23 -1.58 -6.89
N ALA A 36 3.25 -2.30 -7.33
CA ALA A 36 3.68 -3.54 -6.68
C ALA A 36 4.15 -3.28 -5.24
N GLY A 37 4.96 -2.23 -5.02
CA GLY A 37 5.39 -1.83 -3.68
C GLY A 37 4.25 -1.40 -2.77
N LEU A 38 3.29 -0.64 -3.30
CA LEU A 38 2.13 -0.17 -2.57
C LEU A 38 1.21 -1.33 -2.15
N ARG A 39 1.04 -2.37 -2.98
CA ARG A 39 0.32 -3.59 -2.62
C ARG A 39 0.91 -4.28 -1.39
N LEU A 40 2.24 -4.39 -1.35
CA LEU A 40 2.97 -4.97 -0.21
C LEU A 40 2.81 -4.09 1.03
N ALA A 41 2.96 -2.78 0.89
CA ALA A 41 2.79 -1.84 1.98
C ALA A 41 1.38 -1.90 2.59
N ILE A 42 0.34 -2.01 1.77
CA ILE A 42 -1.06 -2.13 2.24
C ILE A 42 -1.25 -3.38 3.07
N SER A 43 -0.78 -4.54 2.58
CA SER A 43 -0.88 -5.81 3.31
C SER A 43 -0.24 -5.74 4.69
N ILE A 44 0.95 -5.14 4.78
CA ILE A 44 1.69 -5.00 6.04
C ILE A 44 1.06 -3.94 6.95
N SER A 45 0.56 -2.84 6.38
CA SER A 45 0.00 -1.73 7.14
C SER A 45 -1.16 -2.14 8.04
N ILE A 46 -2.03 -3.06 7.58
CA ILE A 46 -3.16 -3.55 8.37
C ILE A 46 -2.66 -4.21 9.66
N ILE A 47 -1.66 -5.08 9.55
CA ILE A 47 -1.08 -5.77 10.71
C ILE A 47 -0.47 -4.75 11.66
N VAL A 48 0.31 -3.80 11.14
CA VAL A 48 0.95 -2.76 11.94
C VAL A 48 -0.08 -1.86 12.64
N VAL A 49 -1.17 -1.50 11.97
CA VAL A 49 -2.25 -0.70 12.56
C VAL A 49 -2.94 -1.47 13.68
N ILE A 50 -3.29 -2.74 13.46
CA ILE A 50 -3.92 -3.58 14.50
C ILE A 50 -3.00 -3.70 15.71
N LEU A 51 -1.73 -4.00 15.50
CA LEU A 51 -0.75 -4.04 16.60
C LEU A 51 -0.61 -2.68 17.27
N SER A 52 -0.59 -1.59 16.50
CA SER A 52 -0.56 -0.24 17.06
C SER A 52 -1.78 0.04 17.94
N GLU A 53 -2.99 -0.34 17.52
CA GLU A 53 -4.21 -0.20 18.35
C GLU A 53 -4.14 -1.05 19.63
N MET A 54 -3.50 -2.21 19.56
CA MET A 54 -3.30 -3.09 20.72
C MET A 54 -2.38 -2.44 21.77
N PHE A 55 -1.30 -1.79 21.34
CA PHE A 55 -0.29 -1.23 22.25
C PHE A 55 -0.50 0.25 22.61
N ALA A 56 -1.17 1.03 21.76
CA ALA A 56 -1.32 2.48 21.95
C ALA A 56 -2.29 2.85 23.10
N GLY A 57 -2.94 1.88 23.75
CA GLY A 57 -3.85 2.14 24.87
C GLY A 57 -5.10 2.92 24.47
N THR A 58 -5.46 2.91 23.18
CA THR A 58 -6.64 3.60 22.66
C THR A 58 -7.92 2.95 23.13
N THR A 59 -8.90 3.73 23.58
CA THR A 59 -10.20 3.22 24.07
C THR A 59 -11.08 2.66 22.94
N PHE A 60 -10.76 2.96 21.68
CA PHE A 60 -11.51 2.54 20.51
C PHE A 60 -10.55 1.94 19.47
N GLY A 61 -10.75 0.66 19.13
CA GLY A 61 -9.96 -0.04 18.12
C GLY A 61 -10.34 -1.51 18.02
N ILE A 62 -10.17 -2.11 16.85
CA ILE A 62 -10.40 -3.56 16.65
C ILE A 62 -9.31 -4.34 17.37
N GLY A 63 -8.06 -3.88 17.28
CA GLY A 63 -6.93 -4.49 17.99
C GLY A 63 -7.12 -4.48 19.50
N GLN A 64 -7.58 -3.36 20.07
CA GLN A 64 -7.84 -3.27 21.50
C GLN A 64 -8.97 -4.21 21.95
N ARG A 65 -10.03 -4.37 21.16
CA ARG A 65 -11.13 -5.30 21.48
C ARG A 65 -10.68 -6.76 21.41
N ILE A 66 -9.81 -7.11 20.47
CA ILE A 66 -9.19 -8.44 20.42
C ILE A 66 -8.42 -8.69 21.72
N LEU A 67 -7.57 -7.75 22.15
CA LEU A 67 -6.86 -7.86 23.43
C LEU A 67 -7.82 -7.94 24.63
N TYR A 68 -8.89 -7.15 24.62
CA TYR A 68 -9.86 -7.13 25.72
C TYR A 68 -10.53 -8.49 25.91
N PHE A 69 -11.08 -9.08 24.83
CA PHE A 69 -11.68 -10.41 24.89
C PHE A 69 -10.65 -11.51 25.17
N GLN A 70 -9.41 -11.35 24.70
CA GLN A 70 -8.30 -12.24 25.05
C GLN A 70 -8.02 -12.24 26.55
N LEU A 71 -8.02 -11.07 27.20
CA LEU A 71 -7.80 -10.94 28.65
C LEU A 71 -8.98 -11.49 29.47
N LEU A 72 -10.20 -11.41 28.94
CA LEU A 72 -11.41 -11.98 29.53
C LEU A 72 -11.57 -13.48 29.31
N TYR A 73 -10.68 -14.10 28.52
CA TYR A 73 -10.81 -15.48 28.04
C TYR A 73 -12.13 -15.75 27.29
N ASP A 74 -12.70 -14.70 26.68
CA ASP A 74 -13.90 -14.79 25.86
C ASP A 74 -13.53 -15.12 24.42
N ILE A 75 -13.20 -16.40 24.22
CA ILE A 75 -12.65 -16.92 22.98
C ILE A 75 -13.60 -16.75 21.78
N PRO A 76 -14.92 -17.00 21.87
CA PRO A 76 -15.82 -16.84 20.74
C PRO A 76 -15.82 -15.39 20.20
N GLU A 77 -15.95 -14.42 21.09
CA GLU A 77 -15.94 -12.98 20.76
C GLU A 77 -14.58 -12.54 20.22
N MET A 78 -13.47 -13.04 20.79
CA MET A 78 -12.12 -12.79 20.27
C MET A 78 -11.99 -13.25 18.82
N TYR A 79 -12.43 -14.47 18.49
CA TYR A 79 -12.39 -14.98 17.11
C TYR A 79 -13.33 -14.21 16.19
N ALA A 80 -14.50 -13.77 16.66
CA ALA A 80 -15.39 -12.92 15.88
C ALA A 80 -14.69 -11.60 15.48
N MET A 81 -13.94 -10.98 16.40
CA MET A 81 -13.16 -9.78 16.11
C MET A 81 -11.98 -10.04 15.16
N ILE A 82 -11.29 -11.19 15.29
CA ILE A 82 -10.23 -11.60 14.37
C ILE A 82 -10.77 -11.81 12.95
N LEU A 83 -11.92 -12.47 12.81
CA LEU A 83 -12.59 -12.66 11.52
C LEU A 83 -13.01 -11.32 10.90
N LEU A 84 -13.53 -10.40 11.72
CA LEU A 84 -13.88 -9.04 11.27
C LEU A 84 -12.65 -8.26 10.79
N ALA A 85 -11.52 -8.36 11.50
CA ALA A 85 -10.25 -7.77 11.07
C ALA A 85 -9.76 -8.36 9.74
N GLY A 86 -9.85 -9.69 9.58
CA GLY A 86 -9.52 -10.37 8.32
C GLY A 86 -10.41 -9.94 7.16
N LEU A 87 -11.71 -9.78 7.40
CA LEU A 87 -12.66 -9.30 6.40
C LEU A 87 -12.35 -7.86 5.97
N LEU A 88 -11.98 -6.98 6.91
CA LEU A 88 -11.54 -5.62 6.61
C LEU A 88 -10.25 -5.60 5.79
N GLY A 89 -9.28 -6.46 6.14
CA GLY A 89 -8.06 -6.59 5.37
C GLY A 89 -8.32 -7.07 3.93
N TYR A 90 -9.23 -8.04 3.77
CA TYR A 90 -9.65 -8.53 2.47
C TYR A 90 -10.37 -7.45 1.64
N THR A 91 -11.27 -6.68 2.26
CA THR A 91 -11.97 -5.58 1.57
C THR A 91 -11.00 -4.48 1.14
N LEU A 92 -10.06 -4.09 1.99
CA LEU A 92 -9.00 -3.14 1.63
C LEU A 92 -8.14 -3.63 0.47
N ASN A 93 -7.71 -4.89 0.51
CA ASN A 93 -6.93 -5.49 -0.57
C ASN A 93 -7.73 -5.52 -1.89
N THR A 94 -9.01 -5.87 -1.84
CA THR A 94 -9.88 -5.90 -3.03
C THR A 94 -10.11 -4.49 -3.58
N LEU A 95 -10.35 -3.51 -2.71
CA LEU A 95 -10.49 -2.11 -3.09
C LEU A 95 -9.21 -1.59 -3.74
N TYR A 96 -8.05 -1.95 -3.20
CA TYR A 96 -6.77 -1.60 -3.78
C TYR A 96 -6.60 -2.18 -5.18
N LEU A 97 -6.88 -3.48 -5.37
CA LEU A 97 -6.82 -4.11 -6.70
C LEU A 97 -7.77 -3.43 -7.69
N ALA A 98 -8.98 -3.06 -7.26
CA ALA A 98 -9.92 -2.33 -8.10
C ALA A 98 -9.40 -0.94 -8.50
N LEU A 99 -8.75 -0.22 -7.58
CA LEU A 99 -8.10 1.05 -7.87
C LEU A 99 -6.90 0.86 -8.80
N GLU A 100 -6.08 -0.16 -8.55
CA GLU A 100 -4.93 -0.53 -9.38
C GLU A 100 -5.37 -0.80 -10.83
N HIS A 101 -6.43 -1.59 -11.03
CA HIS A 101 -6.99 -1.85 -12.35
C HIS A 101 -7.57 -0.59 -13.02
N ARG A 102 -8.10 0.37 -12.24
CA ARG A 102 -8.63 1.64 -12.76
C ARG A 102 -7.49 2.58 -13.22
N PHE A 103 -6.43 2.71 -12.42
CA PHE A 103 -5.34 3.64 -12.68
C PHE A 103 -4.28 3.08 -13.65
N ILE A 104 -4.08 1.76 -13.67
CA ILE A 104 -3.06 1.08 -14.49
C ILE A 104 -3.69 0.44 -15.74
N HIS A 105 -4.85 0.95 -16.20
CA HIS A 105 -5.42 0.57 -17.50
C HIS A 105 -4.50 0.91 -18.69
N TRP A 106 -3.41 1.66 -18.46
CA TRP A 106 -2.47 2.11 -19.49
C TRP A 106 -1.14 1.35 -19.56
N SER A 107 -0.94 0.30 -18.75
CA SER A 107 0.15 -0.66 -19.00
C SER A 107 -0.39 -1.79 -19.85
N GLY A 108 -0.32 -1.56 -21.17
CA GLY A 108 -0.94 -2.35 -22.22
C GLY A 108 -0.67 -3.85 -22.19
N LYS A 109 -1.64 -4.55 -22.78
CA LYS A 109 -1.34 -5.59 -23.77
C LYS A 109 -0.61 -4.97 -24.95
#